data_AF-A0A931N382-F1
#
_entry.id   AF-A0A931N382-F1
#
_cell.length_a   1.000
_cell.length_b   1.000
_cell.length_c   1.000
_cell.angle_alpha   90.00
_cell.angle_beta   90.00
_cell.angle_gamma   90.00
#
_symmetry.space_group_name_H-M   'P 1'
#
loop_
_entity.id
_entity.type
_entity.pdbx_description
1 polymer ?
#
loop_
_entity_poly.entity_id
_entity_poly.type
_entity_poly.pdbx_seq_one_letter_code
_entity_poly.pdbx_strand_id
1 'polypeptide(L)'
;MSVRTLHHYDEIGLVRPSARTAAGYRAYSASDVERLREVLAYRHLGFGLREVAVLVDDPSIDAVAHLRRLRGLLLEQRERTDAMVAAIDRELRARAEGIRVSAEEQLEMIGARLYETIGGAYTATRRTDPRIAAQIWEALGDARTVLNVGAGTGSYEPADRDVTAVEPSAVMRAQRPAGTAPCVAARAESLPFADRSFDAAMAVSTVHHWSDPFGGLREMRRVARRVVVLTFDACEPGWQDRFWLTRDYLPEFGDLLADFPAIAAMTEAIGAIAEPVPVPWDCTDGLFEAYWRRPEAYLEDHVRRAVSTWTRVGREAEQRAVRTLGDDLASGRWAERNRGLAGLDALDLGLRLLTA
;
A
#
# COMPACT_ATOMS: atom_id res chain seq x y z
N MET A 1 -5.03 20.54 24.42
CA MET A 1 -3.55 20.42 24.40
C MET A 1 -3.02 20.86 25.75
N SER A 2 -2.12 20.09 26.39
CA SER A 2 -1.59 20.42 27.72
C SER A 2 -0.18 21.00 27.64
N VAL A 3 0.24 21.76 28.66
CA VAL A 3 1.62 22.24 28.80
C VAL A 3 2.63 21.09 28.75
N ARG A 4 2.27 19.94 29.35
CA ARG A 4 3.07 18.70 29.34
C ARG A 4 3.27 18.16 27.91
N THR A 5 2.26 18.28 27.06
CA THR A 5 2.33 17.86 25.64
C THR A 5 3.32 18.73 24.86
N LEU A 6 3.29 20.05 25.06
CA LEU A 6 4.24 20.97 24.43
C LEU A 6 5.67 20.74 24.90
N HIS A 7 5.87 20.44 26.18
CA HIS A 7 7.20 20.07 26.69
C HIS A 7 7.71 18.79 26.06
N HIS A 8 6.84 17.77 25.95
CA HIS A 8 7.21 16.53 25.29
C HIS A 8 7.59 16.73 23.81
N TYR A 9 6.84 17.57 23.07
CA TYR A 9 7.16 17.89 21.68
C TYR A 9 8.47 18.66 21.52
N ASP A 10 8.79 19.55 22.45
CA ASP A 10 10.07 20.25 22.52
C ASP A 10 11.23 19.25 22.78
N GLU A 11 11.06 18.36 23.77
CA GLU A 11 12.04 17.33 24.14
C GLU A 11 12.39 16.39 22.98
N ILE A 12 11.39 15.94 22.20
CA ILE A 12 11.62 15.08 21.02
C ILE A 12 11.97 15.88 19.77
N GLY A 13 12.05 17.21 19.86
CA GLY A 13 12.38 18.10 18.74
C GLY A 13 11.28 18.30 17.70
N LEU A 14 10.07 17.83 17.96
CA LEU A 14 8.94 17.92 17.03
C LEU A 14 8.39 19.35 16.93
N VAL A 15 8.26 20.08 18.04
CA VAL A 15 7.87 21.50 18.07
C VAL A 15 8.72 22.20 19.11
N ARG A 16 9.64 23.07 18.67
CA ARG A 16 10.54 23.81 19.56
C ARG A 16 10.13 25.28 19.64
N PRO A 17 10.17 25.90 20.83
CA PRO A 17 9.96 27.33 20.95
C PRO A 17 11.13 28.08 20.31
N SER A 18 10.83 29.03 19.45
CA SER A 18 11.82 29.92 18.81
C SER A 18 12.58 30.78 19.81
N ALA A 19 11.99 31.08 20.98
CA ALA A 19 12.65 31.89 22.00
C ALA A 19 12.23 31.51 23.42
N ARG A 20 12.88 32.15 24.40
CA ARG A 20 12.42 32.18 25.79
C ARG A 20 12.27 33.63 26.24
N THR A 21 11.29 33.89 27.09
CA THR A 21 11.09 35.21 27.70
C THR A 21 12.20 35.48 28.72
N ALA A 22 12.35 36.75 29.14
CA ALA A 22 13.31 37.14 30.17
C ALA A 22 13.13 36.40 31.50
N ALA A 23 11.92 35.91 31.79
CA ALA A 23 11.60 35.10 32.96
C ALA A 23 11.78 33.59 32.75
N GLY A 24 12.30 33.15 31.60
CA GLY A 24 12.62 31.75 31.28
C GLY A 24 11.48 30.93 30.67
N TYR A 25 10.31 31.52 30.45
CA TYR A 25 9.16 30.85 29.82
C TYR A 25 9.39 30.63 28.32
N ARG A 26 8.85 29.53 27.77
CA ARG A 26 8.89 29.23 26.33
C ARG A 26 8.05 30.26 25.56
N ALA A 27 8.62 30.84 24.51
CA ALA A 27 7.94 31.77 23.61
C ALA A 27 7.93 31.19 22.20
N TYR A 28 6.73 30.98 21.66
CA TYR A 28 6.50 30.39 20.35
C TYR A 28 6.22 31.50 19.33
N SER A 29 6.93 31.47 18.20
CA SER A 29 6.71 32.35 17.06
C SER A 29 5.49 31.90 16.24
N ALA A 30 5.09 32.71 15.25
CA ALA A 30 4.01 32.35 14.33
C ALA A 30 4.30 31.03 13.57
N SER A 31 5.54 30.82 13.14
CA SER A 31 5.95 29.59 12.46
C SER A 31 5.92 28.37 13.39
N ASP A 32 6.28 28.54 14.67
CA ASP A 32 6.19 27.43 15.64
C ASP A 32 4.72 27.01 15.85
N VAL A 33 3.81 28.00 15.85
CA VAL A 33 2.36 27.76 15.98
C VAL A 33 1.81 27.08 14.72
N GLU A 34 2.27 27.46 13.53
CA GLU A 34 1.88 26.82 12.28
C GLU A 34 2.29 25.35 12.25
N ARG A 35 3.56 25.08 12.55
CA ARG A 35 4.08 23.72 12.70
C ARG A 35 3.31 22.91 13.76
N LEU A 36 2.98 23.53 14.89
CA LEU A 36 2.16 22.89 15.91
C LEU A 36 0.76 22.54 15.41
N ARG A 37 0.13 23.39 14.59
CA ARG A 37 -1.18 23.09 13.98
C ARG A 37 -1.10 21.89 13.05
N GLU A 38 -0.06 21.80 12.23
CA GLU A 38 0.17 20.64 11.35
C GLU A 38 0.37 19.36 12.16
N VAL A 39 1.23 19.40 13.17
CA VAL A 39 1.47 18.29 14.09
C VAL A 39 0.16 17.80 14.72
N LEU A 40 -0.66 18.72 15.22
CA LEU A 40 -1.95 18.39 15.82
C LEU A 40 -2.94 17.80 14.80
N ALA A 41 -2.95 18.31 13.56
CA ALA A 41 -3.82 17.81 12.50
C ALA A 41 -3.46 16.37 12.14
N TYR A 42 -2.17 16.07 11.91
CA TYR A 42 -1.74 14.69 11.67
C TYR A 42 -1.97 13.77 12.87
N ARG A 43 -1.75 14.28 14.10
CA ARG A 43 -2.07 13.50 15.31
C ARG A 43 -3.56 13.17 15.42
N HIS A 44 -4.43 14.08 15.02
CA HIS A 44 -5.88 13.85 15.01
C HIS A 44 -6.29 12.81 13.95
N LEU A 45 -5.57 12.78 12.82
CA LEU A 45 -5.71 11.77 11.78
C LEU A 45 -5.09 10.41 12.15
N GLY A 46 -4.50 10.28 13.35
CA GLY A 46 -4.03 9.00 13.89
C GLY A 46 -2.53 8.72 13.75
N PHE A 47 -1.77 9.58 13.08
CA PHE A 47 -0.34 9.39 12.81
C PHE A 47 0.50 9.38 14.10
N GLY A 48 1.54 8.55 14.18
CA GLY A 48 2.50 8.53 15.28
C GLY A 48 3.46 9.73 15.26
N LEU A 49 4.00 10.13 16.41
CA LEU A 49 4.84 11.34 16.52
C LEU A 49 6.09 11.33 15.63
N ARG A 50 6.66 10.14 15.35
CA ARG A 50 7.80 10.00 14.44
C ARG A 50 7.41 10.20 12.97
N GLU A 51 6.25 9.68 12.57
CA GLU A 51 5.71 9.88 11.21
C GLU A 51 5.35 11.34 10.99
N VAL A 52 4.74 11.97 12.00
CA VAL A 52 4.46 13.40 11.96
C VAL A 52 5.74 14.20 11.76
N ALA A 53 6.83 13.87 12.46
CA ALA A 53 8.12 14.53 12.28
C ALA A 53 8.61 14.45 10.82
N VAL A 54 8.63 13.24 10.24
CA VAL A 54 9.04 13.04 8.83
C VAL A 54 8.18 13.87 7.89
N LEU A 55 6.86 13.93 8.12
CA LEU A 55 5.95 14.69 7.30
C LEU A 55 6.21 16.19 7.41
N VAL A 56 6.31 16.76 8.62
CA VAL A 56 6.46 18.22 8.80
C VAL A 56 7.90 18.73 8.61
N ASP A 57 8.89 17.83 8.55
CA ASP A 57 10.30 18.17 8.34
C ASP A 57 10.74 18.07 6.88
N ASP A 58 9.86 17.67 5.95
CA ASP A 58 10.20 17.54 4.54
C ASP A 58 10.43 18.93 3.90
N PRO A 59 11.67 19.31 3.57
CA PRO A 59 11.98 20.63 3.04
C PRO A 59 11.54 20.80 1.58
N SER A 60 11.12 19.72 0.91
CA SER A 60 10.65 19.75 -0.48
C SER A 60 9.17 20.10 -0.61
N ILE A 61 8.43 20.13 0.50
CA ILE A 61 6.98 20.36 0.54
C ILE A 61 6.72 21.78 1.07
N ASP A 62 6.08 22.62 0.25
CA ASP A 62 5.65 23.93 0.70
C ASP A 62 4.40 23.86 1.61
N ALA A 63 4.12 24.95 2.33
CA ALA A 63 2.97 25.03 3.25
C ALA A 63 1.62 24.76 2.56
N VAL A 64 1.48 25.13 1.27
CA VAL A 64 0.25 24.89 0.51
C VAL A 64 0.09 23.40 0.19
N ALA A 65 1.18 22.71 -0.15
CA ALA A 65 1.22 21.28 -0.38
C ALA A 65 0.91 20.50 0.91
N HIS A 66 1.37 20.96 2.07
CA HIS A 66 0.96 20.41 3.37
C HIS A 66 -0.54 20.53 3.61
N LEU A 67 -1.12 21.72 3.39
CA LEU A 67 -2.56 21.93 3.55
C LEU A 67 -3.39 21.10 2.55
N ARG A 68 -2.92 20.94 1.31
CA ARG A 68 -3.57 20.06 0.32
C ARG A 68 -3.53 18.60 0.77
N ARG A 69 -2.40 18.12 1.29
CA ARG A 69 -2.27 16.77 1.86
C ARG A 69 -3.23 16.56 3.03
N LEU A 70 -3.23 17.48 4.01
CA LEU A 70 -4.14 17.44 5.16
C LEU A 70 -5.61 17.46 4.74
N ARG A 71 -5.98 18.33 3.80
CA ARG A 71 -7.33 18.37 3.24
C ARG A 71 -7.69 17.05 2.57
N GLY A 72 -6.77 16.44 1.83
CA GLY A 72 -6.96 15.12 1.23
C GLY A 72 -7.27 14.04 2.28
N LEU A 73 -6.45 13.95 3.32
CA LEU A 73 -6.63 12.99 4.42
C LEU A 73 -7.96 13.21 5.18
N LEU A 74 -8.36 14.47 5.40
CA LEU A 74 -9.64 14.79 6.03
C LEU A 74 -10.85 14.44 5.15
N LEU A 75 -10.73 14.64 3.83
CA LEU A 75 -11.78 14.24 2.90
C LEU A 75 -11.94 12.72 2.87
N GLU A 76 -10.85 11.97 2.93
CA GLU A 76 -10.89 10.51 3.06
C GLU A 76 -11.53 10.07 4.38
N GLN A 77 -11.15 10.67 5.50
CA GLN A 77 -11.79 10.37 6.79
C GLN A 77 -13.30 10.67 6.75
N ARG A 78 -13.70 11.72 6.04
CA ARG A 78 -15.12 12.05 5.81
C ARG A 78 -15.78 10.99 4.93
N GLU A 79 -15.23 10.68 3.76
CA GLU A 79 -15.78 9.67 2.85
C GLU A 79 -15.89 8.30 3.53
N ARG A 80 -14.88 7.91 4.31
CA ARG A 80 -14.89 6.71 5.16
C ARG A 80 -16.04 6.75 6.17
N THR A 81 -16.22 7.88 6.84
CA THR A 81 -17.28 8.08 7.83
C THR A 81 -18.65 8.03 7.17
N ASP A 82 -18.82 8.68 6.02
CA ASP A 82 -20.05 8.67 5.23
C ASP A 82 -20.38 7.25 4.73
N ALA A 83 -19.36 6.50 4.30
CA ALA A 83 -19.53 5.09 3.92
C ALA A 83 -19.90 4.20 5.12
N MET A 84 -19.32 4.46 6.30
CA MET A 84 -19.71 3.79 7.56
C MET A 84 -21.16 4.08 7.92
N VAL A 85 -21.57 5.35 7.84
CA VAL A 85 -22.96 5.78 8.08
C VAL A 85 -23.89 5.09 7.08
N ALA A 86 -23.58 5.12 5.78
CA ALA A 86 -24.40 4.47 4.76
C ALA A 86 -24.52 2.96 4.95
N ALA A 87 -23.46 2.29 5.42
CA ALA A 87 -23.48 0.87 5.75
C ALA A 87 -24.38 0.58 6.96
N ILE A 88 -24.27 1.39 8.02
CA ILE A 88 -25.14 1.30 9.20
C ILE A 88 -26.59 1.55 8.78
N ASP A 89 -26.85 2.52 7.92
CA ASP A 89 -28.20 2.83 7.44
C ASP A 89 -28.80 1.67 6.63
N ARG A 90 -27.99 0.96 5.83
CA ARG A 90 -28.44 -0.26 5.13
C ARG A 90 -28.78 -1.38 6.10
N GLU A 91 -27.92 -1.62 7.09
CA GLU A 91 -28.16 -2.61 8.15
C GLU A 91 -29.44 -2.29 8.94
N LEU A 92 -29.63 -1.02 9.31
CA LEU A 92 -30.81 -0.56 10.03
C LEU A 92 -32.09 -0.79 9.21
N ARG A 93 -32.06 -0.52 7.90
CA ARG A 93 -33.18 -0.80 6.99
C ARG A 93 -33.46 -2.30 6.86
N ALA A 94 -32.44 -3.10 6.61
CA ALA A 94 -32.57 -4.56 6.50
C ALA A 94 -33.19 -5.17 7.77
N ARG A 95 -32.73 -4.74 8.96
CA ARG A 95 -33.31 -5.17 10.23
C ARG A 95 -34.75 -4.70 10.43
N ALA A 96 -35.09 -3.48 10.00
CA ALA A 96 -36.46 -2.98 10.06
C ALA A 96 -37.41 -3.78 9.14
N GLU A 97 -36.90 -4.33 8.05
CA GLU A 97 -37.63 -5.18 7.09
C GLU A 97 -37.59 -6.68 7.47
N GLY A 98 -36.95 -7.05 8.59
CA GLY A 98 -36.85 -8.43 9.07
C GLY A 98 -35.79 -9.29 8.34
N ILE A 99 -34.94 -8.68 7.52
CA ILE A 99 -33.86 -9.33 6.79
C ILE A 99 -32.62 -9.38 7.69
N ARG A 100 -32.09 -10.59 7.93
CA ARG A 100 -30.79 -10.76 8.59
C ARG A 100 -29.68 -10.60 7.56
N VAL A 101 -28.85 -9.58 7.73
CA VAL A 101 -27.57 -9.44 7.01
C VAL A 101 -26.61 -10.52 7.50
N SER A 102 -25.94 -11.20 6.57
CA SER A 102 -25.08 -12.34 6.89
C SER A 102 -23.76 -11.88 7.54
N ALA A 103 -23.07 -12.78 8.24
CA ALA A 103 -21.77 -12.48 8.83
C ALA A 103 -20.69 -12.20 7.77
N GLU A 104 -20.81 -12.78 6.57
CA GLU A 104 -19.90 -12.57 5.44
C GLU A 104 -20.03 -11.15 4.87
N GLU A 105 -21.27 -10.68 4.65
CA GLU A 105 -21.53 -9.30 4.18
C GLU A 105 -21.05 -8.25 5.19
N GLN A 106 -21.12 -8.56 6.50
CA GLN A 106 -20.58 -7.71 7.55
C GLN A 106 -19.05 -7.64 7.53
N LEU A 107 -18.38 -8.72 7.12
CA LEU A 107 -16.92 -8.82 7.06
C LEU A 107 -16.34 -8.11 5.82
N GLU A 108 -16.97 -8.25 4.65
CA GLU A 108 -16.59 -7.53 3.42
C GLU A 108 -16.61 -6.01 3.61
N MET A 109 -17.62 -5.50 4.31
CA MET A 109 -17.73 -4.07 4.63
C MET A 109 -16.58 -3.56 5.53
N ILE A 110 -15.92 -4.43 6.29
CA ILE A 110 -14.76 -4.09 7.12
C ILE A 110 -13.46 -4.18 6.31
N GLY A 111 -13.35 -5.15 5.39
CA GLY A 111 -12.18 -5.35 4.53
C GLY A 111 -11.86 -4.18 3.60
N ALA A 112 -12.86 -3.63 2.91
CA ALA A 112 -12.69 -2.46 2.04
C ALA A 112 -12.17 -1.22 2.80
N ARG A 113 -12.50 -1.10 4.10
CA ARG A 113 -12.10 0.02 4.97
C ARG A 113 -10.64 -0.06 5.41
N LEU A 114 -10.04 -1.26 5.43
CA LEU A 114 -8.61 -1.41 5.71
C LEU A 114 -7.76 -0.87 4.56
N TYR A 115 -8.20 -1.07 3.31
CA TYR A 115 -7.45 -0.63 2.14
C TYR A 115 -7.28 0.89 2.07
N GLU A 116 -8.34 1.64 2.34
CA GLU A 116 -8.31 3.12 2.43
C GLU A 116 -7.41 3.60 3.58
N THR A 117 -7.48 2.95 4.75
CA THR A 117 -6.66 3.32 5.94
C THR A 117 -5.15 3.26 5.70
N ILE A 118 -4.68 2.36 4.83
CA ILE A 118 -3.25 2.12 4.60
C ILE A 118 -2.70 3.14 3.58
N GLY A 119 -3.54 3.73 2.73
CA GLY A 119 -3.22 4.70 1.66
C GLY A 119 -2.33 5.89 2.07
N GLY A 120 -2.40 6.32 3.33
CA GLY A 120 -1.62 7.43 3.87
C GLY A 120 -0.13 7.14 4.16
N ALA A 121 0.25 5.87 4.35
CA ALA A 121 1.63 5.46 4.68
C ALA A 121 2.41 4.88 3.48
N TYR A 122 1.76 4.64 2.33
CA TYR A 122 2.38 4.06 1.12
C TYR A 122 3.51 4.91 0.53
N THR A 123 3.48 6.23 0.70
CA THR A 123 4.34 7.15 -0.06
C THR A 123 5.79 7.24 0.39
N ALA A 124 6.14 6.74 1.58
CA ALA A 124 7.48 6.99 2.14
C ALA A 124 8.55 5.97 1.68
N THR A 125 8.18 4.79 1.17
CA THR A 125 9.11 3.65 1.06
C THR A 125 9.00 2.83 -0.22
N ARG A 126 7.86 2.83 -0.94
CA ARG A 126 7.74 2.07 -2.19
C ARG A 126 8.51 2.74 -3.32
N ARG A 127 9.41 2.03 -4.01
CA ARG A 127 10.20 2.56 -5.15
C ARG A 127 10.40 1.54 -6.26
N THR A 128 9.92 1.83 -7.47
CA THR A 128 10.06 0.97 -8.65
C THR A 128 11.43 0.31 -8.74
N ASP A 129 11.49 -1.02 -8.61
CA ASP A 129 12.72 -1.77 -8.83
C ASP A 129 12.94 -1.91 -10.35
N PRO A 130 14.10 -1.47 -10.87
CA PRO A 130 14.33 -1.44 -12.32
C PRO A 130 14.31 -2.83 -12.95
N ARG A 131 14.61 -3.90 -12.21
CA ARG A 131 14.66 -5.28 -12.74
C ARG A 131 13.27 -5.90 -12.83
N ILE A 132 12.39 -5.57 -11.89
CA ILE A 132 10.97 -5.94 -11.97
C ILE A 132 10.30 -5.09 -13.06
N ALA A 133 10.61 -3.79 -13.12
CA ALA A 133 10.09 -2.90 -14.15
C ALA A 133 10.47 -3.35 -15.56
N ALA A 134 11.73 -3.74 -15.78
CA ALA A 134 12.17 -4.27 -17.07
C ALA A 134 11.32 -5.47 -17.53
N GLN A 135 11.03 -6.43 -16.64
CA GLN A 135 10.19 -7.58 -17.00
C GLN A 135 8.76 -7.17 -17.38
N ILE A 136 8.16 -6.23 -16.63
CA ILE A 136 6.83 -5.69 -16.94
C ILE A 136 6.85 -4.97 -18.30
N TRP A 137 7.85 -4.12 -18.54
CA TRP A 137 7.95 -3.29 -19.74
C TRP A 137 8.29 -4.10 -21.00
N GLU A 138 9.06 -5.18 -20.86
CA GLU A 138 9.26 -6.16 -21.93
C GLU A 138 7.95 -6.87 -22.28
N ALA A 139 7.15 -7.27 -21.27
CA ALA A 139 5.85 -7.89 -21.50
C ALA A 139 4.85 -6.95 -22.21
N LEU A 140 4.94 -5.63 -21.97
CA LEU A 140 4.17 -4.63 -22.72
C LEU A 140 4.50 -4.62 -24.22
N GLY A 141 5.69 -5.07 -24.62
CA GLY A 141 6.14 -5.14 -26.01
C GLY A 141 6.14 -3.78 -26.70
N ASP A 142 5.59 -3.75 -27.92
CA ASP A 142 5.55 -2.57 -28.80
C ASP A 142 4.38 -1.60 -28.52
N ALA A 143 3.65 -1.82 -27.42
CA ALA A 143 2.55 -0.96 -27.01
C ALA A 143 3.01 0.50 -26.84
N ARG A 144 2.29 1.43 -27.49
CA ARG A 144 2.53 2.87 -27.38
C ARG A 144 1.60 3.53 -26.38
N THR A 145 0.33 3.10 -26.34
CA THR A 145 -0.65 3.56 -25.36
C THR A 145 -0.89 2.48 -24.30
N VAL A 146 -0.73 2.84 -23.03
CA VAL A 146 -0.83 1.91 -21.90
C VAL A 146 -1.82 2.42 -20.85
N LEU A 147 -2.80 1.60 -20.50
CA LEU A 147 -3.67 1.86 -19.36
C LEU A 147 -3.12 1.19 -18.10
N ASN A 148 -2.69 1.97 -17.09
CA ASN A 148 -2.28 1.44 -15.79
C ASN A 148 -3.48 1.40 -14.82
N VAL A 149 -4.05 0.23 -14.57
CA VAL A 149 -5.25 0.04 -13.74
C VAL A 149 -4.86 -0.28 -12.31
N GLY A 150 -5.40 0.48 -11.34
CA GLY A 150 -4.97 0.41 -9.95
C GLY A 150 -3.56 1.00 -9.77
N ALA A 151 -3.33 2.14 -10.41
CA ALA A 151 -2.00 2.73 -10.55
C ALA A 151 -1.40 3.24 -9.22
N GLY A 152 -2.21 3.45 -8.19
CA GLY A 152 -1.80 4.05 -6.95
C GLY A 152 -1.05 5.36 -7.17
N THR A 153 0.16 5.44 -6.63
CA THR A 153 1.04 6.62 -6.72
C THR A 153 1.87 6.69 -8.00
N GLY A 154 1.73 5.72 -8.91
CA GLY A 154 2.38 5.72 -10.23
C GLY A 154 3.66 4.89 -10.35
N SER A 155 3.91 3.98 -9.41
CA SER A 155 5.01 3.01 -9.52
C SER A 155 4.88 2.18 -10.79
N TYR A 156 6.03 1.86 -11.41
CA TYR A 156 6.17 1.03 -12.62
C TYR A 156 5.61 1.62 -13.92
N GLU A 157 5.15 2.88 -13.92
CA GLU A 157 4.73 3.55 -15.16
C GLU A 157 5.93 3.71 -16.12
N PRO A 158 5.86 3.15 -17.34
CA PRO A 158 6.92 3.31 -18.33
C PRO A 158 7.00 4.77 -18.79
N ALA A 159 8.19 5.37 -18.71
CA ALA A 159 8.40 6.76 -19.07
C ALA A 159 8.49 7.00 -20.60
N ASP A 160 8.61 5.94 -21.39
CA ASP A 160 8.77 5.95 -22.85
C ASP A 160 7.46 5.72 -23.61
N ARG A 161 6.32 5.63 -22.91
CA ARG A 161 5.00 5.32 -23.47
C ARG A 161 3.97 6.35 -23.04
N ASP A 162 2.87 6.43 -23.80
CA ASP A 162 1.71 7.25 -23.43
C ASP A 162 0.84 6.49 -22.43
N VAL A 163 1.07 6.77 -21.15
CA VAL A 163 0.38 6.08 -20.05
C VAL A 163 -0.84 6.90 -19.63
N THR A 164 -1.98 6.21 -19.46
CA THR A 164 -3.12 6.72 -18.71
C THR A 164 -3.29 5.88 -17.45
N ALA A 165 -3.37 6.51 -16.28
CA ALA A 165 -3.54 5.83 -15.01
C ALA A 165 -5.03 5.80 -14.60
N VAL A 166 -5.44 4.73 -13.91
CA VAL A 166 -6.75 4.60 -13.25
C VAL A 166 -6.50 4.28 -11.78
N GLU A 167 -7.02 5.12 -10.90
CA GLU A 167 -6.89 4.96 -9.46
C GLU A 167 -8.15 5.51 -8.77
N PRO A 168 -8.95 4.67 -8.07
CA PRO A 168 -10.16 5.14 -7.39
C PRO A 168 -9.87 6.03 -6.18
N SER A 169 -8.75 5.86 -5.48
CA SER A 169 -8.39 6.63 -4.29
C SER A 169 -7.96 8.06 -4.63
N ALA A 170 -8.72 9.04 -4.14
CA ALA A 170 -8.35 10.46 -4.29
C ALA A 170 -7.01 10.79 -3.60
N VAL A 171 -6.68 10.06 -2.52
CA VAL A 171 -5.44 10.24 -1.77
C VAL A 171 -4.24 9.75 -2.56
N MET A 172 -4.30 8.55 -3.12
CA MET A 172 -3.22 8.03 -3.98
C MET A 172 -3.03 8.92 -5.21
N ARG A 173 -4.13 9.36 -5.84
CA ARG A 173 -4.05 10.33 -6.97
C ARG A 173 -3.37 11.63 -6.58
N ALA A 174 -3.67 12.19 -5.40
CA ALA A 174 -3.06 13.43 -4.93
C ALA A 174 -1.58 13.28 -4.54
N GLN A 175 -1.12 12.05 -4.28
CA GLN A 175 0.26 11.72 -3.95
C GLN A 175 1.12 11.44 -5.18
N ARG A 176 0.52 11.35 -6.38
CA ARG A 176 1.25 11.11 -7.63
C ARG A 176 2.22 12.27 -7.91
N PRO A 177 3.52 12.01 -8.13
CA PRO A 177 4.50 13.05 -8.43
C PRO A 177 4.11 13.86 -9.69
N ALA A 178 4.51 15.13 -9.72
CA ALA A 178 4.36 15.95 -10.91
C ALA A 178 5.11 15.31 -12.10
N GLY A 179 4.45 15.23 -13.26
CA GLY A 179 5.01 14.60 -14.46
C GLY A 179 4.71 13.10 -14.63
N THR A 180 4.02 12.47 -13.67
CA THR A 180 3.44 11.12 -13.87
C THR A 180 2.23 11.15 -14.80
N ALA A 181 1.78 9.96 -15.23
CA ALA A 181 0.66 9.82 -16.14
C ALA A 181 -0.62 10.54 -15.64
N PRO A 182 -1.43 11.12 -16.54
CA PRO A 182 -2.76 11.60 -16.18
C PRO A 182 -3.57 10.48 -15.54
N CYS A 183 -4.25 10.78 -14.44
CA CYS A 183 -4.93 9.78 -13.63
C CYS A 183 -6.44 10.00 -13.58
N VAL A 184 -7.20 8.99 -14.01
CA VAL A 184 -8.66 8.96 -14.03
C VAL A 184 -9.18 8.30 -12.75
N ALA A 185 -10.21 8.90 -12.16
CA ALA A 185 -10.92 8.33 -11.01
C ALA A 185 -11.94 7.30 -11.50
N ALA A 186 -11.57 6.01 -11.48
CA ALA A 186 -12.46 4.91 -11.82
C ALA A 186 -12.04 3.64 -11.08
N ARG A 187 -12.95 2.67 -11.04
CA ARG A 187 -12.71 1.32 -10.49
C ARG A 187 -12.34 0.37 -11.62
N ALA A 188 -11.60 -0.69 -11.31
CA ALA A 188 -11.12 -1.63 -12.31
C ALA A 188 -12.27 -2.34 -13.04
N GLU A 189 -13.35 -2.67 -12.33
CA GLU A 189 -14.55 -3.33 -12.86
C GLU A 189 -15.48 -2.43 -13.67
N SER A 190 -15.15 -1.13 -13.83
CA SER A 190 -15.93 -0.20 -14.64
C SER A 190 -15.04 0.90 -15.23
N LEU A 191 -14.34 0.55 -16.30
CA LEU A 191 -13.38 1.45 -16.95
C LEU A 191 -14.09 2.40 -17.92
N PRO A 192 -13.93 3.73 -17.79
CA PRO A 192 -14.66 4.73 -18.58
C PRO A 192 -14.05 4.94 -19.98
N PHE A 193 -13.60 3.86 -20.61
CA PHE A 193 -12.93 3.89 -21.91
C PHE A 193 -13.65 2.98 -22.90
N ALA A 194 -13.59 3.35 -24.18
CA ALA A 194 -14.13 2.55 -25.27
C ALA A 194 -13.33 1.26 -25.46
N ASP A 195 -13.96 0.27 -26.08
CA ASP A 195 -13.33 -1.00 -26.43
C ASP A 195 -12.08 -0.78 -27.29
N ARG A 196 -11.01 -1.51 -26.97
CA ARG A 196 -9.73 -1.49 -27.71
C ARG A 196 -9.16 -0.09 -27.96
N SER A 197 -9.31 0.80 -26.99
CA SER A 197 -8.78 2.17 -27.02
C SER A 197 -7.29 2.26 -26.65
N PHE A 198 -6.73 1.22 -26.02
CA PHE A 198 -5.32 1.13 -25.66
C PHE A 198 -4.61 -0.04 -26.36
N ASP A 199 -3.32 0.10 -26.63
CA ASP A 199 -2.49 -1.00 -27.12
C ASP A 199 -2.35 -2.07 -26.03
N ALA A 200 -2.04 -1.65 -24.79
CA ALA A 200 -1.95 -2.54 -23.64
C ALA A 200 -2.62 -1.97 -22.38
N ALA A 201 -3.06 -2.85 -21.49
CA ALA A 201 -3.41 -2.52 -20.12
C ALA A 201 -2.47 -3.25 -19.16
N MET A 202 -2.04 -2.57 -18.10
CA MET A 202 -1.22 -3.14 -17.04
C MET A 202 -1.86 -2.97 -15.67
N ALA A 203 -1.58 -3.90 -14.76
CA ALA A 203 -1.91 -3.80 -13.35
C ALA A 203 -0.76 -4.37 -12.52
N VAL A 204 -0.31 -3.63 -11.50
CA VAL A 204 0.88 -4.01 -10.72
C VAL A 204 0.54 -4.09 -9.23
N SER A 205 0.56 -5.31 -8.69
CA SER A 205 0.29 -5.61 -7.28
C SER A 205 -1.00 -4.97 -6.73
N THR A 206 -2.06 -4.91 -7.55
CA THR A 206 -3.32 -4.23 -7.19
C THR A 206 -4.58 -5.09 -7.32
N VAL A 207 -4.55 -6.19 -8.07
CA VAL A 207 -5.76 -6.97 -8.41
C VAL A 207 -6.52 -7.42 -7.15
N HIS A 208 -5.80 -7.76 -6.09
CA HIS A 208 -6.35 -8.19 -4.82
C HIS A 208 -7.01 -7.07 -3.98
N HIS A 209 -7.00 -5.83 -4.49
CA HIS A 209 -7.71 -4.71 -3.90
C HIS A 209 -9.01 -4.38 -4.63
N TRP A 210 -9.29 -5.06 -5.74
CA TRP A 210 -10.50 -4.82 -6.52
C TRP A 210 -11.70 -5.52 -5.90
N SER A 211 -12.87 -4.88 -5.93
CA SER A 211 -14.12 -5.48 -5.47
C SER A 211 -14.56 -6.67 -6.31
N ASP A 212 -14.30 -6.61 -7.62
CA ASP A 212 -14.50 -7.72 -8.55
C ASP A 212 -13.22 -7.91 -9.39
N PRO A 213 -12.28 -8.74 -8.91
CA PRO A 213 -11.03 -8.99 -9.62
C PRO A 213 -11.24 -9.50 -11.05
N PHE A 214 -12.19 -10.41 -11.26
CA PHE A 214 -12.44 -11.01 -12.57
C PHE A 214 -13.17 -10.05 -13.50
N GLY A 215 -14.11 -9.25 -13.00
CA GLY A 215 -14.70 -8.13 -13.74
C GLY A 215 -13.65 -7.12 -14.18
N GLY A 216 -12.73 -6.72 -13.29
CA GLY A 216 -11.63 -5.82 -13.61
C GLY A 216 -10.69 -6.38 -14.68
N LEU A 217 -10.31 -7.66 -14.57
CA LEU A 217 -9.49 -8.33 -15.57
C LEU A 217 -10.20 -8.40 -16.95
N ARG A 218 -11.51 -8.63 -16.99
CA ARG A 218 -12.30 -8.59 -18.22
C ARG A 218 -12.38 -7.18 -18.80
N GLU A 219 -12.54 -6.16 -17.97
CA GLU A 219 -12.53 -4.76 -18.40
C GLU A 219 -11.18 -4.36 -19.00
N MET A 220 -10.06 -4.77 -18.39
CA MET A 220 -8.73 -4.57 -18.99
C MET A 220 -8.65 -5.18 -20.40
N ARG A 221 -9.15 -6.41 -20.56
CA ARG A 221 -9.22 -7.08 -21.87
C ARG A 221 -10.18 -6.42 -22.86
N ARG A 222 -11.24 -5.77 -22.37
CA ARG A 222 -12.18 -5.04 -23.21
C ARG A 222 -11.52 -3.80 -23.80
N VAL A 223 -10.82 -3.02 -22.97
CA VAL A 223 -10.25 -1.73 -23.35
C VAL A 223 -8.90 -1.83 -24.05
N ALA A 224 -8.16 -2.93 -23.90
CA ALA A 224 -6.82 -3.09 -24.46
C ALA A 224 -6.63 -4.40 -25.25
N ARG A 225 -5.67 -4.41 -26.18
CA ARG A 225 -5.34 -5.58 -27.00
C ARG A 225 -4.44 -6.57 -26.30
N ARG A 226 -3.57 -6.07 -25.42
CA ARG A 226 -2.64 -6.84 -24.59
C ARG A 226 -2.90 -6.56 -23.12
N VAL A 227 -2.78 -7.57 -22.26
CA VAL A 227 -2.92 -7.39 -20.80
C VAL A 227 -1.69 -7.92 -20.08
N VAL A 228 -1.10 -7.10 -19.21
CA VAL A 228 0.08 -7.45 -18.39
C VAL A 228 -0.26 -7.24 -16.92
N VAL A 229 -0.19 -8.30 -16.10
CA VAL A 229 -0.52 -8.21 -14.67
C VAL A 229 0.63 -8.74 -13.84
N LEU A 230 1.26 -7.89 -13.03
CA LEU A 230 2.13 -8.36 -11.95
C LEU A 230 1.27 -8.60 -10.71
N THR A 231 1.24 -9.84 -10.24
CA THR A 231 0.53 -10.24 -9.02
C THR A 231 1.39 -11.24 -8.25
N PHE A 232 0.82 -11.87 -7.22
CA PHE A 232 1.50 -12.91 -6.46
C PHE A 232 0.61 -14.14 -6.29
N ASP A 233 1.26 -15.30 -6.24
CA ASP A 233 0.65 -16.59 -5.99
C ASP A 233 0.66 -16.88 -4.50
N ALA A 234 -0.55 -16.98 -3.95
CA ALA A 234 -0.80 -17.32 -2.56
C ALA A 234 -1.64 -18.60 -2.42
N CYS A 235 -1.84 -19.34 -3.51
CA CYS A 235 -2.76 -20.49 -3.55
C CYS A 235 -2.05 -21.80 -3.89
N GLU A 236 -0.83 -21.74 -4.44
CA GLU A 236 -0.07 -22.95 -4.79
C GLU A 236 0.32 -23.77 -3.53
N PRO A 237 0.16 -25.10 -3.51
CA PRO A 237 0.59 -25.91 -2.37
C PRO A 237 2.04 -25.62 -1.94
N GLY A 238 2.24 -25.34 -0.65
CA GLY A 238 3.56 -25.00 -0.11
C GLY A 238 4.01 -23.54 -0.34
N TRP A 239 3.14 -22.66 -0.85
CA TRP A 239 3.45 -21.23 -1.03
C TRP A 239 3.98 -20.58 0.25
N GLN A 240 3.43 -20.94 1.41
CA GLN A 240 3.80 -20.43 2.73
C GLN A 240 5.25 -20.71 3.13
N ASP A 241 5.86 -21.76 2.55
CA ASP A 241 7.24 -22.18 2.86
C ASP A 241 8.28 -21.43 2.01
N ARG A 242 7.84 -20.70 0.97
CA ARG A 242 8.73 -19.93 0.07
C ARG A 242 9.39 -18.76 0.77
N PHE A 243 8.68 -18.15 1.71
CA PHE A 243 9.15 -16.98 2.43
C PHE A 243 9.24 -17.26 3.92
N TRP A 244 10.45 -17.11 4.50
CA TRP A 244 10.68 -17.39 5.91
C TRP A 244 9.78 -16.55 6.83
N LEU A 245 9.34 -15.35 6.40
CA LEU A 245 8.49 -14.49 7.22
C LEU A 245 7.11 -15.10 7.42
N THR A 246 6.51 -15.63 6.35
CA THR A 246 5.20 -16.30 6.40
C THR A 246 5.31 -17.67 7.05
N ARG A 247 6.38 -18.42 6.73
CA ARG A 247 6.64 -19.75 7.29
C ARG A 247 6.81 -19.74 8.81
N ASP A 248 7.62 -18.82 9.33
CA ASP A 248 8.10 -18.89 10.71
C ASP A 248 7.43 -17.88 11.65
N TYR A 249 6.94 -16.73 11.14
CA TYR A 249 6.56 -15.60 11.99
C TYR A 249 5.13 -15.08 11.77
N LEU A 250 4.54 -15.31 10.60
CA LEU A 250 3.21 -14.81 10.22
C LEU A 250 2.30 -15.91 9.65
N PRO A 251 1.91 -16.91 10.47
CA PRO A 251 0.95 -17.93 10.03
C PRO A 251 -0.41 -17.33 9.63
N GLU A 252 -0.81 -16.20 10.23
CA GLU A 252 -2.05 -15.48 9.89
C GLU A 252 -2.09 -15.00 8.43
N PHE A 253 -0.95 -14.95 7.76
CA PHE A 253 -0.88 -14.53 6.36
C PHE A 253 -1.70 -15.44 5.44
N GLY A 254 -1.84 -16.73 5.77
CA GLY A 254 -2.65 -17.64 4.95
C GLY A 254 -4.14 -17.32 4.96
N ASP A 255 -4.69 -16.96 6.11
CA ASP A 255 -6.10 -16.57 6.23
C ASP A 255 -6.43 -15.30 5.44
N LEU A 256 -5.45 -14.40 5.29
CA LEU A 256 -5.61 -13.16 4.50
C LEU A 256 -5.76 -13.39 3.00
N LEU A 257 -5.38 -14.58 2.52
CA LEU A 257 -5.28 -14.89 1.10
C LEU A 257 -6.31 -15.92 0.66
N ALA A 258 -7.16 -16.40 1.58
CA ALA A 258 -8.22 -17.37 1.27
C ALA A 258 -9.17 -16.86 0.17
N ASP A 259 -9.43 -15.55 0.13
CA ASP A 259 -10.30 -14.91 -0.86
C ASP A 259 -9.54 -14.37 -2.08
N PHE A 260 -8.22 -14.59 -2.16
CA PHE A 260 -7.43 -14.08 -3.28
C PHE A 260 -7.69 -14.90 -4.55
N PRO A 261 -7.79 -14.26 -5.72
CA PRO A 261 -7.94 -14.98 -6.97
C PRO A 261 -6.72 -15.87 -7.21
N ALA A 262 -6.95 -17.17 -7.42
CA ALA A 262 -5.90 -18.10 -7.80
C ALA A 262 -5.30 -17.69 -9.17
N ILE A 263 -3.97 -17.86 -9.32
CA ILE A 263 -3.27 -17.55 -10.58
C ILE A 263 -3.93 -18.26 -11.76
N ALA A 264 -4.26 -19.55 -11.62
CA ALA A 264 -4.91 -20.34 -12.67
C ALA A 264 -6.24 -19.72 -13.14
N ALA A 265 -7.08 -19.26 -12.21
CA ALA A 265 -8.36 -18.63 -12.54
C ALA A 265 -8.16 -17.27 -13.21
N MET A 266 -7.18 -16.48 -12.77
CA MET A 266 -6.84 -15.21 -13.43
C MET A 266 -6.33 -15.46 -14.85
N THR A 267 -5.41 -16.41 -15.04
CA THR A 267 -4.90 -16.77 -16.37
C THR A 267 -6.00 -17.29 -17.28
N GLU A 268 -6.98 -18.06 -16.78
CA GLU A 268 -8.13 -18.50 -17.58
C GLU A 268 -9.00 -17.31 -18.00
N ALA A 269 -9.35 -16.42 -17.06
CA ALA A 269 -10.22 -15.27 -17.30
C ALA A 269 -9.69 -14.33 -18.40
N ILE A 270 -8.37 -14.15 -18.45
CA ILE A 270 -7.70 -13.32 -19.45
C ILE A 270 -6.81 -14.13 -20.39
N GLY A 271 -7.03 -15.44 -20.56
CA GLY A 271 -6.24 -16.31 -21.46
C GLY A 271 -4.74 -16.01 -21.47
N ALA A 272 -4.17 -15.80 -20.29
CA ALA A 272 -2.79 -15.38 -20.08
C ALA A 272 -1.89 -16.59 -19.82
N ILE A 273 -0.59 -16.37 -19.97
CA ILE A 273 0.46 -17.25 -19.43
C ILE A 273 1.04 -16.56 -18.19
N ALA A 274 1.28 -17.33 -17.13
CA ALA A 274 1.92 -16.84 -15.91
C ALA A 274 3.38 -17.28 -15.84
N GLU A 275 4.28 -16.33 -15.63
CA GLU A 275 5.72 -16.57 -15.48
C GLU A 275 6.20 -16.08 -14.10
N PRO A 276 7.16 -16.78 -13.47
CA PRO A 276 7.71 -16.34 -12.19
C PRO A 276 8.54 -15.06 -12.35
N VAL A 277 8.42 -14.14 -11.38
CA VAL A 277 9.24 -12.93 -11.29
C VAL A 277 10.12 -13.04 -10.05
N PRO A 278 11.41 -13.39 -10.19
CA PRO A 278 12.31 -13.46 -9.05
C PRO A 278 12.46 -12.10 -8.36
N VAL A 279 12.40 -12.09 -7.02
CA VAL A 279 12.62 -10.89 -6.22
C VAL A 279 14.12 -10.72 -5.98
N PRO A 280 14.75 -9.64 -6.48
CA PRO A 280 16.17 -9.39 -6.23
C PRO A 280 16.49 -9.22 -4.74
N TRP A 281 17.69 -9.60 -4.32
CA TRP A 281 18.06 -9.55 -2.89
C TRP A 281 18.07 -8.13 -2.30
N ASP A 282 18.38 -7.14 -3.14
CA ASP A 282 18.42 -5.71 -2.85
C ASP A 282 17.20 -4.98 -3.45
N CYS A 283 16.08 -5.69 -3.63
CA CYS A 283 14.84 -5.13 -4.18
C CYS A 283 14.50 -3.78 -3.53
N THR A 284 14.36 -2.73 -4.34
CA THR A 284 14.09 -1.37 -3.85
C THR A 284 12.60 -1.08 -3.68
N ASP A 285 11.75 -1.97 -4.20
CA ASP A 285 10.31 -1.76 -4.25
C ASP A 285 9.64 -1.64 -2.90
N GLY A 286 10.10 -2.38 -1.89
CA GLY A 286 9.43 -2.41 -0.60
C GLY A 286 8.10 -3.16 -0.61
N LEU A 287 7.84 -4.00 -1.62
CA LEU A 287 6.82 -5.06 -1.57
C LEU A 287 7.07 -6.01 -0.39
N PHE A 288 6.07 -6.82 -0.03
CA PHE A 288 6.09 -7.63 1.18
C PHE A 288 7.31 -8.55 1.29
N GLU A 289 7.79 -9.05 0.16
CA GLU A 289 8.90 -9.98 0.00
C GLU A 289 10.27 -9.28 -0.21
N ALA A 290 10.32 -7.93 -0.31
CA ALA A 290 11.48 -7.19 -0.82
C ALA A 290 12.76 -7.31 0.05
N TYR A 291 12.60 -7.66 1.32
CA TYR A 291 13.69 -7.73 2.28
C TYR A 291 14.01 -9.17 2.70
N TRP A 292 13.76 -10.15 1.83
CA TRP A 292 13.95 -11.57 2.12
C TRP A 292 15.38 -11.95 2.54
N ARG A 293 16.41 -11.20 2.10
CA ARG A 293 17.81 -11.36 2.55
C ARG A 293 18.26 -10.29 3.56
N ARG A 294 17.36 -9.41 3.98
CA ARG A 294 17.59 -8.27 4.89
C ARG A 294 16.56 -8.29 6.03
N PRO A 295 16.51 -9.36 6.84
CA PRO A 295 15.42 -9.61 7.80
C PRO A 295 15.27 -8.49 8.84
N GLU A 296 16.36 -7.80 9.20
CA GLU A 296 16.35 -6.64 10.10
C GLU A 296 15.41 -5.51 9.65
N ALA A 297 15.18 -5.37 8.34
CA ALA A 297 14.26 -4.36 7.81
C ALA A 297 12.83 -4.55 8.34
N TYR A 298 12.37 -5.79 8.54
CA TYR A 298 11.04 -6.05 9.09
C TYR A 298 10.91 -5.72 10.58
N LEU A 299 12.00 -5.42 11.30
CA LEU A 299 11.96 -4.87 12.64
C LEU A 299 11.68 -3.36 12.64
N GLU A 300 11.86 -2.69 11.51
CA GLU A 300 11.63 -1.26 11.35
C GLU A 300 10.13 -0.97 11.12
N ASP A 301 9.55 -0.12 11.96
CA ASP A 301 8.12 0.21 11.89
C ASP A 301 7.76 0.84 10.52
N HIS A 302 8.62 1.70 9.98
CA HIS A 302 8.38 2.35 8.70
C HIS A 302 8.33 1.35 7.52
N VAL A 303 9.07 0.24 7.59
CA VAL A 303 9.01 -0.85 6.59
C VAL A 303 7.69 -1.60 6.71
N ARG A 304 7.25 -1.91 7.93
CA ARG A 304 5.99 -2.63 8.14
C ARG A 304 4.76 -1.81 7.76
N ARG A 305 4.74 -0.50 8.07
CA ARG A 305 3.62 0.40 7.73
C ARG A 305 3.46 0.62 6.23
N ALA A 306 4.51 0.35 5.45
CA ALA A 306 4.49 0.44 3.99
C ALA A 306 3.79 -0.74 3.29
N VAL A 307 3.48 -1.80 4.03
CA VAL A 307 2.94 -3.04 3.48
C VAL A 307 1.63 -3.40 4.17
N SER A 308 0.57 -3.50 3.38
CA SER A 308 -0.80 -3.69 3.88
C SER A 308 -0.99 -4.96 4.71
N THR A 309 -0.20 -5.99 4.43
CA THR A 309 -0.17 -7.26 5.18
C THR A 309 -0.07 -7.05 6.68
N TRP A 310 0.81 -6.17 7.15
CA TRP A 310 1.03 -5.96 8.59
C TRP A 310 -0.18 -5.35 9.30
N THR A 311 -0.93 -4.49 8.61
CA THR A 311 -2.20 -3.95 9.13
C THR A 311 -3.28 -5.04 9.16
N ARG A 312 -3.31 -5.93 8.15
CA ARG A 312 -4.31 -6.98 8.02
C ARG A 312 -4.13 -8.13 9.03
N VAL A 313 -2.90 -8.57 9.31
CA VAL A 313 -2.63 -9.61 10.33
C VAL A 313 -2.94 -9.15 11.76
N GLY A 314 -3.05 -7.83 11.96
CA GLY A 314 -3.40 -7.24 13.23
C GLY A 314 -2.21 -7.04 14.18
N ARG A 315 -2.41 -6.15 15.16
CA ARG A 315 -1.35 -5.66 16.06
C ARG A 315 -0.73 -6.76 16.92
N GLU A 316 -1.51 -7.74 17.36
CA GLU A 316 -0.99 -8.81 18.22
C GLU A 316 -0.04 -9.74 17.45
N ALA A 317 -0.42 -10.14 16.23
CA ALA A 317 0.42 -10.93 15.33
C ALA A 317 1.69 -10.17 14.97
N GLU A 318 1.57 -8.88 14.57
CA GLU A 318 2.71 -8.01 14.28
C GLU A 318 3.70 -7.99 15.45
N GLN A 319 3.21 -7.74 16.67
CA GLN A 319 4.07 -7.65 17.85
C GLN A 319 4.74 -8.99 18.21
N ARG A 320 4.05 -10.12 18.03
CA ARG A 320 4.69 -11.43 18.22
C ARG A 320 5.78 -11.65 17.18
N ALA A 321 5.48 -11.46 15.90
CA ALA A 321 6.42 -11.65 14.80
C ALA A 321 7.69 -10.80 14.99
N VAL A 322 7.54 -9.51 15.30
CA VAL A 322 8.68 -8.59 15.51
C VAL A 322 9.55 -9.01 16.70
N ARG A 323 8.93 -9.40 17.83
CA ARG A 323 9.69 -9.87 19.00
C ARG A 323 10.46 -11.15 18.68
N THR A 324 9.77 -12.16 18.14
CA THR A 324 10.38 -13.47 17.85
C THR A 324 11.48 -13.34 16.79
N LEU A 325 11.26 -12.55 15.74
CA LEU A 325 12.29 -12.26 14.73
C LEU A 325 13.50 -11.55 15.35
N GLY A 326 13.28 -10.56 16.22
CA GLY A 326 14.34 -9.87 16.94
C GLY A 326 15.20 -10.83 17.79
N ASP A 327 14.56 -11.71 18.55
CA ASP A 327 15.24 -12.72 19.37
C ASP A 327 16.04 -13.72 18.53
N ASP A 328 15.49 -14.11 17.37
CA ASP A 328 16.11 -15.06 16.45
C ASP A 328 17.28 -14.45 15.66
N LEU A 329 17.23 -13.16 15.37
CA LEU A 329 18.35 -12.41 14.79
C LEU A 329 19.46 -12.21 15.83
N ALA A 330 19.13 -11.83 17.06
CA ALA A 330 20.10 -11.62 18.13
C ALA A 330 20.85 -12.91 18.51
N SER A 331 20.18 -14.07 18.42
CA SER A 331 20.75 -15.38 18.74
C SER A 331 21.40 -16.10 17.55
N GLY A 332 21.24 -15.60 16.32
CA GLY A 332 21.72 -16.25 15.11
C GLY A 332 20.85 -17.42 14.60
N ARG A 333 19.76 -17.78 15.30
CA ARG A 333 18.84 -18.86 14.89
C ARG A 333 18.17 -18.60 13.55
N TRP A 334 17.92 -17.33 13.20
CA TRP A 334 17.39 -17.00 11.87
C TRP A 334 18.39 -17.38 10.76
N ALA A 335 19.66 -17.03 10.94
CA ALA A 335 20.71 -17.31 9.95
C ALA A 335 21.00 -18.81 9.82
N GLU A 336 20.88 -19.56 10.90
CA GLU A 336 21.01 -21.02 10.88
C GLU A 336 19.90 -21.68 10.05
N ARG A 337 18.63 -21.34 10.32
CA ARG A 337 17.46 -21.87 9.59
C ARG A 337 17.44 -21.47 8.12
N ASN A 338 17.95 -20.28 7.80
CA ASN A 338 17.89 -19.69 6.46
C ASN A 338 19.26 -19.61 5.76
N ARG A 339 20.22 -20.47 6.14
CA ARG A 339 21.60 -20.44 5.62
C ARG A 339 21.69 -20.50 4.09
N GLY A 340 20.73 -21.17 3.44
CA GLY A 340 20.65 -21.28 1.98
C GLY A 340 20.40 -19.96 1.24
N LEU A 341 19.96 -18.91 1.95
CA LEU A 341 19.62 -17.61 1.34
C LEU A 341 20.83 -16.71 1.11
N ALA A 342 21.93 -16.90 1.84
CA ALA A 342 23.02 -15.93 1.94
C ALA A 342 23.79 -15.69 0.62
N GLY A 343 23.71 -16.59 -0.35
CA GLY A 343 24.41 -16.50 -1.63
C GLY A 343 23.50 -16.32 -2.86
N LEU A 344 22.19 -16.13 -2.66
CA LEU A 344 21.25 -15.98 -3.76
C LEU A 344 21.12 -14.50 -4.17
N ASP A 345 21.13 -14.23 -5.48
CA ASP A 345 20.95 -12.88 -6.02
C ASP A 345 19.48 -12.51 -6.22
N ALA A 346 18.63 -13.51 -6.44
CA ALA A 346 17.19 -13.37 -6.51
C ALA A 346 16.51 -14.66 -6.07
N LEU A 347 15.24 -14.58 -5.67
CA LEU A 347 14.47 -15.71 -5.16
C LEU A 347 13.03 -15.68 -5.70
N ASP A 348 12.51 -16.84 -6.11
CA ASP A 348 11.06 -16.97 -6.37
C ASP A 348 10.31 -17.00 -5.04
N LEU A 349 9.62 -15.90 -4.75
CA LEU A 349 8.80 -15.72 -3.55
C LEU A 349 7.30 -15.68 -3.86
N GLY A 350 6.92 -16.13 -5.06
CA GLY A 350 5.53 -16.20 -5.48
C GLY A 350 5.07 -15.05 -6.38
N LEU A 351 5.90 -14.05 -6.70
CA LEU A 351 5.51 -13.04 -7.70
C LEU A 351 5.33 -13.70 -9.08
N ARG A 352 4.26 -13.32 -9.78
CA ARG A 352 3.90 -13.84 -11.09
C ARG A 352 3.57 -12.69 -12.04
N LEU A 353 4.07 -12.77 -13.27
CA LEU A 353 3.72 -11.88 -14.36
C LEU A 353 2.78 -12.63 -15.31
N LEU A 354 1.57 -12.14 -15.49
CA LEU A 354 0.57 -12.69 -16.38
C LEU A 354 0.58 -11.86 -17.67
N THR A 355 0.74 -12.51 -18.81
CA THR A 355 0.75 -11.84 -20.13
C THR A 355 -0.28 -12.49 -21.05
N ALA A 356 -1.18 -11.68 -21.62
CA ALA A 356 -2.29 -12.09 -22.48
C ALA A 356 -2.41 -11.30 -23.77
#